data_AF-A0A1Q9G6V7-F1
#
_entry.id   AF-A0A1Q9G6V7-F1
#
_cell.length_a   1.000
_cell.length_b   1.000
_cell.length_c   1.000
_cell.angle_alpha   90.00
_cell.angle_beta   90.00
_cell.angle_gamma   90.00
#
_symmetry.space_group_name_H-M   'P 1'
#
loop_
_entity.id
_entity.type
_entity.pdbx_description
1 polymer ?
#
loop_
_entity_poly.entity_id
_entity_poly.type
_entity_poly.pdbx_seq_one_letter_code
_entity_poly.pdbx_strand_id
1 'polypeptide(L)'
;MRFILNWLESELIKSEFDGNTYKVPTNWLHLHYYEAYNILFRFENSLRVFVYTILKVKYLDKWQEVNCDGKQIKSLISPRVKHADKFGYLGEKITSPLVHLTAGELIKIILSEANWPTFKPYFNGGKDVIDNKLHEILTVRNSIAHFRPIKLDDLQLIKQNIRHVLMSVEGCLNNLYSMSTRVPTNTTDEWYQSISSLGNSFVDVNMIYSDDESWVKVQLNYTNRKLTERQSNFLFYDVSKLMTSSICTEFPELIKFCIFYDEAVLSPTLNSDFSITAKKIVNFTFNKDILVKNYEQISSSFNSLIDLIDEETKLIYSDNLARGKIIRSCSISAFYQEAKERWDYNFDNLPDSYQSTHAIEYFGKSTYVSSDYVSTTNKYPWMTSDISKHSMIPF
;
A
#
# COMPACT_ATOMS: atom_id res chain seq x y z
N MET A 1 1.46 13.71 -20.94
CA MET A 1 2.49 14.49 -20.23
C MET A 1 3.58 13.55 -19.71
N ARG A 2 4.65 13.35 -20.48
CA ARG A 2 5.83 12.55 -20.13
C ARG A 2 6.98 13.50 -19.81
N PHE A 3 7.54 13.42 -18.60
CA PHE A 3 8.85 13.97 -18.31
C PHE A 3 9.82 12.80 -18.29
N ILE A 4 10.82 12.82 -19.18
CA ILE A 4 11.98 11.93 -19.12
C ILE A 4 13.11 12.84 -18.65
N LEU A 5 13.75 12.52 -17.52
CA LEU A 5 14.89 13.24 -16.97
C LEU A 5 16.16 12.45 -17.29
N ASN A 6 17.09 13.09 -18.00
CA ASN A 6 18.42 12.61 -18.34
C ASN A 6 19.37 13.48 -17.52
N TRP A 7 20.03 12.85 -16.55
CA TRP A 7 20.56 13.51 -15.34
C TRP A 7 22.02 13.98 -15.46
N LEU A 8 22.67 13.84 -16.62
CA LEU A 8 24.11 14.08 -16.74
C LEU A 8 24.51 15.43 -17.31
N GLU A 9 23.62 16.13 -18.02
CA GLU A 9 23.95 17.44 -18.58
C GLU A 9 22.75 18.36 -18.41
N SER A 10 23.00 19.61 -18.06
CA SER A 10 22.00 20.68 -17.95
C SER A 10 21.40 21.09 -19.30
N GLU A 11 21.17 20.14 -20.20
CA GLU A 11 20.56 20.37 -21.51
C GLU A 11 19.35 19.46 -21.72
N LEU A 12 18.20 20.14 -21.83
CA LEU A 12 17.10 19.88 -22.76
C LEU A 12 16.68 18.41 -22.95
N ILE A 13 15.47 18.08 -22.48
CA ILE A 13 14.76 16.90 -22.96
C ILE A 13 13.40 17.29 -23.50
N LYS A 14 13.20 16.95 -24.78
CA LYS A 14 11.94 17.02 -25.50
C LYS A 14 10.93 16.09 -24.81
N SER A 15 9.75 16.61 -24.48
CA SER A 15 8.64 15.74 -24.11
C SER A 15 7.94 15.23 -25.39
N GLU A 16 7.91 13.91 -25.59
CA GLU A 16 7.22 13.26 -26.72
C GLU A 16 5.68 13.33 -26.64
N PHE A 17 5.13 14.10 -25.69
CA PHE A 17 3.67 14.15 -25.50
C PHE A 17 3.00 15.42 -26.03
N ASP A 18 3.76 16.43 -26.48
CA ASP A 18 3.18 17.65 -27.11
C ASP A 18 4.20 18.46 -27.95
N GLY A 19 5.40 17.94 -28.22
CA GLY A 19 6.42 18.68 -29.01
C GLY A 19 7.02 19.90 -28.30
N ASN A 20 6.59 20.22 -27.07
CA ASN A 20 7.10 21.34 -26.30
C ASN A 20 8.30 20.94 -25.42
N THR A 21 9.42 21.62 -25.63
CA THR A 21 10.60 21.63 -24.74
C THR A 21 10.38 22.63 -23.62
N TYR A 22 10.45 22.18 -22.37
CA TYR A 22 10.46 23.05 -21.20
C TYR A 22 11.88 23.16 -20.67
N LYS A 23 12.42 24.38 -20.66
CA LYS A 23 13.73 24.69 -20.06
C LYS A 23 13.48 25.12 -18.62
N VAL A 24 14.01 24.39 -17.64
CA VAL A 24 14.07 24.90 -16.26
C VAL A 24 14.97 26.13 -16.29
N PRO A 25 14.47 27.33 -15.94
CA PRO A 25 15.28 28.52 -15.98
C PRO A 25 16.51 28.38 -15.06
N THR A 26 17.67 28.84 -15.54
CA THR A 26 18.95 28.72 -14.80
C THR A 26 18.99 29.55 -13.52
N ASN A 27 18.01 30.42 -13.31
CA ASN A 27 17.80 31.23 -12.10
C ASN A 27 16.82 30.59 -11.10
N TRP A 28 16.39 29.34 -11.32
CA TRP A 28 15.57 28.59 -10.36
C TRP A 28 16.44 27.79 -9.39
N LEU A 29 15.81 26.94 -8.56
CA LEU A 29 16.53 26.01 -7.69
C LEU A 29 17.46 25.09 -8.49
N HIS A 30 18.64 24.81 -7.93
CA HIS A 30 19.55 23.84 -8.50
C HIS A 30 18.92 22.44 -8.52
N LEU A 31 19.27 21.63 -9.53
CA LEU A 31 18.70 20.29 -9.74
C LEU A 31 18.86 19.37 -8.53
N HIS A 32 19.98 19.46 -7.81
CA HIS A 32 20.24 18.61 -6.64
C HIS A 32 19.26 18.83 -5.49
N TYR A 33 18.54 19.96 -5.43
CA TYR A 33 17.48 20.16 -4.44
C TYR A 33 16.26 19.28 -4.73
N TYR A 34 15.85 19.17 -6.00
CA TYR A 34 14.73 18.32 -6.41
C TYR A 34 15.04 16.85 -6.13
N GLU A 35 16.26 16.43 -6.44
CA GLU A 35 16.74 15.08 -6.21
C GLU A 35 16.80 14.75 -4.72
N ALA A 36 17.42 15.62 -3.91
CA ALA A 36 17.47 15.44 -2.46
C ALA A 36 16.07 15.36 -1.85
N TYR A 37 15.13 16.21 -2.29
CA TYR A 37 13.75 16.16 -1.82
C TYR A 37 13.06 14.83 -2.14
N ASN A 38 13.17 14.34 -3.39
CA ASN A 38 12.58 13.08 -3.80
C ASN A 38 13.15 11.89 -3.00
N ILE A 39 14.48 11.84 -2.85
CA ILE A 39 15.17 10.78 -2.09
C ILE A 39 14.75 10.79 -0.62
N LEU A 40 14.74 11.97 0.02
CA LEU A 40 14.35 12.11 1.42
C LEU A 40 12.87 11.78 1.64
N PHE A 41 12.00 12.16 0.71
CA PHE A 41 10.58 11.80 0.75
C PHE A 41 10.39 10.29 0.72
N ARG A 42 11.07 9.61 -0.21
CA ARG A 42 11.02 8.15 -0.35
C ARG A 42 11.60 7.43 0.86
N PHE A 43 12.75 7.89 1.35
CA PHE A 43 13.37 7.41 2.57
C PHE A 43 12.41 7.49 3.76
N GLU A 44 11.83 8.67 4.03
CA GLU A 44 11.00 8.90 5.21
C GLU A 44 9.73 8.03 5.17
N ASN A 45 9.09 7.89 4.00
CA ASN A 45 7.86 7.12 3.87
C ASN A 45 8.10 5.61 3.83
N SER A 46 9.20 5.15 3.24
CA SER A 46 9.61 3.75 3.35
C SER A 46 9.91 3.38 4.80
N LEU A 47 10.57 4.27 5.54
CA LEU A 47 10.84 4.07 6.96
C LEU A 47 9.54 4.01 7.77
N ARG A 48 8.51 4.80 7.43
CA ARG A 48 7.17 4.69 8.05
C ARG A 48 6.55 3.32 7.86
N VAL A 49 6.53 2.82 6.62
CA VAL A 49 5.97 1.49 6.32
C VAL A 49 6.77 0.40 6.99
N PHE A 50 8.10 0.51 7.02
CA PHE A 50 8.95 -0.44 7.73
C PHE A 50 8.69 -0.45 9.24
N VAL A 51 8.71 0.72 9.90
CA VAL A 51 8.43 0.84 11.34
C VAL A 51 7.05 0.31 11.67
N TYR A 52 6.03 0.62 10.86
CA TYR A 52 4.69 0.05 11.00
C TYR A 52 4.74 -1.47 11.07
N THR A 53 5.31 -2.09 10.03
CA THR A 53 5.33 -3.53 9.83
C THR A 53 6.00 -4.22 11.00
N ILE A 54 7.19 -3.76 11.42
CA ILE A 54 7.93 -4.38 12.52
C ILE A 54 7.21 -4.23 13.85
N LEU A 55 6.62 -3.06 14.14
CA LEU A 55 5.85 -2.88 15.36
C LEU A 55 4.56 -3.71 15.35
N LYS A 56 3.87 -3.80 14.20
CA LYS A 56 2.66 -4.61 14.03
C LYS A 56 2.96 -6.10 14.21
N VAL A 57 4.09 -6.58 13.72
CA VAL A 57 4.54 -7.96 13.98
C VAL A 57 4.75 -8.21 15.47
N LYS A 58 5.45 -7.32 16.16
CA LYS A 58 5.81 -7.52 17.57
C LYS A 58 4.64 -7.31 18.54
N TYR A 59 3.80 -6.33 18.28
CA TYR A 59 2.80 -5.82 19.23
C TYR A 59 1.35 -6.00 18.78
N LEU A 60 1.11 -6.50 17.56
CA LEU A 60 -0.22 -6.66 16.99
C LEU A 60 -1.02 -5.34 17.07
N ASP A 61 -2.27 -5.38 17.55
CA ASP A 61 -3.14 -4.23 17.79
C ASP A 61 -2.57 -3.17 18.75
N LYS A 62 -1.60 -3.52 19.60
CA LYS A 62 -0.99 -2.61 20.59
C LYS A 62 0.20 -1.82 20.05
N TRP A 63 0.50 -1.90 18.76
CA TRP A 63 1.64 -1.19 18.16
C TRP A 63 1.60 0.34 18.40
N GLN A 64 0.41 0.93 18.53
CA GLN A 64 0.23 2.36 18.81
C GLN A 64 0.54 2.76 20.26
N GLU A 65 0.62 1.79 21.18
CA GLU A 65 0.93 1.99 22.60
C GLU A 65 2.44 1.96 22.86
N VAL A 66 3.24 1.66 21.83
CA VAL A 66 4.71 1.64 21.92
C VAL A 66 5.21 3.03 22.31
N ASN A 67 6.19 3.03 23.22
CA ASN A 67 6.81 4.25 23.72
C ASN A 67 7.77 4.84 22.68
N CYS A 68 7.61 6.13 22.43
CA CYS A 68 8.51 7.00 21.72
C CYS A 68 8.83 8.20 22.63
N ASP A 69 10.02 8.21 23.22
CA ASP A 69 10.55 9.34 24.00
C ASP A 69 9.66 9.76 25.19
N GLY A 70 9.25 8.76 25.99
CA GLY A 70 8.43 8.96 27.19
C GLY A 70 6.93 9.13 26.92
N LYS A 71 6.50 9.12 25.65
CA LYS A 71 5.07 9.18 25.26
C LYS A 71 4.71 8.00 24.37
N GLN A 72 3.45 7.56 24.41
CA GLN A 72 2.97 6.57 23.45
C GLN A 72 2.81 7.20 22.06
N ILE A 73 3.04 6.41 21.01
CA ILE A 73 2.85 6.80 19.60
C ILE A 73 1.46 7.46 19.42
N LYS A 74 0.39 6.83 19.91
CA LYS A 74 -0.99 7.36 19.85
C LYS A 74 -1.12 8.76 20.48
N SER A 75 -0.45 9.00 21.61
CA SER A 75 -0.51 10.27 22.34
C SER A 75 0.24 11.39 21.61
N LEU A 76 1.33 11.07 20.90
CA LEU A 76 2.06 12.04 20.08
C LEU A 76 1.24 12.49 18.86
N ILE A 77 0.45 11.58 18.30
CA ILE A 77 -0.20 11.76 17.01
C ILE A 77 -1.59 12.38 17.14
N SER A 78 -2.35 12.02 18.18
CA SER A 78 -3.72 12.52 18.35
C SER A 78 -3.86 14.05 18.27
N PRO A 79 -2.96 14.87 18.86
CA PRO A 79 -2.99 16.32 18.69
C PRO A 79 -2.69 16.78 17.26
N ARG A 80 -1.82 16.07 16.53
CA ARG A 80 -1.41 16.42 15.16
C ARG A 80 -2.51 16.13 14.15
N VAL A 81 -3.21 15.01 14.30
CA VAL A 81 -4.40 14.70 13.49
C VAL A 81 -5.47 15.79 13.70
N LYS A 82 -5.77 16.13 14.95
CA LYS A 82 -6.73 17.21 15.28
C LYS A 82 -6.29 18.57 14.72
N HIS A 83 -4.99 18.83 14.70
CA HIS A 83 -4.45 20.06 14.11
C HIS A 83 -4.59 20.04 12.59
N ALA A 84 -4.25 18.94 11.92
CA ALA A 84 -4.41 18.78 10.47
C ALA A 84 -5.88 18.95 10.06
N ASP A 85 -6.83 18.44 10.85
CA ASP A 85 -8.27 18.63 10.61
C ASP A 85 -8.69 20.11 10.63
N LYS A 86 -8.09 20.94 11.50
CA LYS A 86 -8.37 22.40 11.54
C LYS A 86 -7.90 23.11 10.28
N PHE A 87 -6.84 22.62 9.67
CA PHE A 87 -6.28 23.15 8.44
C PHE A 87 -6.59 22.27 7.24
N GLY A 88 -7.74 21.57 7.22
CA GLY A 88 -8.09 20.63 6.16
C GLY A 88 -8.23 21.23 4.75
N TYR A 89 -8.13 22.56 4.61
CA TYR A 89 -7.99 23.25 3.31
C TYR A 89 -6.54 23.32 2.81
N LEU A 90 -5.56 23.05 3.66
CA LEU A 90 -4.12 22.98 3.36
C LEU A 90 -3.67 21.52 3.39
N GLY A 91 -3.59 20.92 2.20
CA GLY A 91 -3.08 19.55 2.02
C GLY A 91 -4.16 18.46 2.09
N GLU A 92 -3.72 17.22 1.97
CA GLU A 92 -4.61 16.06 1.98
C GLU A 92 -4.94 15.61 3.41
N LYS A 93 -6.20 15.24 3.65
CA LYS A 93 -6.61 14.69 4.95
C LYS A 93 -6.15 13.24 5.08
N ILE A 94 -5.05 13.04 5.79
CA ILE A 94 -4.50 11.72 6.10
C ILE A 94 -4.61 11.47 7.60
N THR A 95 -5.25 10.37 7.98
CA THR A 95 -5.50 10.00 9.38
C THR A 95 -4.58 8.89 9.88
N SER A 96 -3.83 8.23 8.98
CA SER A 96 -2.87 7.22 9.38
C SER A 96 -1.86 7.81 10.37
N PRO A 97 -1.75 7.25 11.59
CA PRO A 97 -0.96 7.87 12.63
C PRO A 97 0.52 8.03 12.24
N LEU A 98 1.07 7.08 11.50
CA LEU A 98 2.49 7.08 11.12
C LEU A 98 2.87 8.20 10.17
N VAL A 99 1.91 8.71 9.37
CA VAL A 99 2.14 9.88 8.51
C VAL A 99 2.39 11.13 9.35
N HIS A 100 1.87 11.18 10.57
CA HIS A 100 2.07 12.29 11.50
C HIS A 100 3.34 12.17 12.35
N LEU A 101 4.07 11.06 12.27
CA LEU A 101 5.40 10.95 12.88
C LEU A 101 6.43 11.65 12.00
N THR A 102 7.35 12.37 12.65
CA THR A 102 8.52 12.96 11.99
C THR A 102 9.60 11.91 11.76
N ALA A 103 10.50 12.15 10.81
CA ALA A 103 11.68 11.29 10.59
C ALA A 103 12.48 11.06 11.88
N GLY A 104 12.66 12.10 12.70
CA GLY A 104 13.37 11.99 13.98
C GLY A 104 12.67 11.08 14.98
N GLU A 105 11.33 11.09 15.04
CA GLU A 105 10.56 10.17 15.90
C GLU A 105 10.64 8.73 15.40
N LEU A 106 10.60 8.50 14.09
CA LEU A 106 10.80 7.16 13.51
C LEU A 106 12.17 6.59 13.91
N ILE A 107 13.22 7.41 13.79
CA ILE A 107 14.59 7.03 14.17
C ILE A 107 14.68 6.74 15.68
N LYS A 108 14.06 7.56 16.53
CA LYS A 108 13.99 7.32 17.98
C LYS A 108 13.26 6.02 18.32
N ILE A 109 12.16 5.69 17.63
CA ILE A 109 11.44 4.43 17.82
C ILE A 109 12.37 3.25 17.53
N ILE A 110 13.05 3.28 16.37
CA ILE A 110 13.99 2.24 15.93
C ILE A 110 15.12 2.05 16.94
N LEU A 111 15.74 3.15 17.37
CA LEU A 111 16.94 3.15 18.19
C LEU A 111 16.66 3.14 19.69
N SER A 112 15.41 3.12 20.14
CA SER A 112 15.11 2.96 21.58
C SER A 112 15.64 1.62 22.09
N GLU A 113 16.15 1.57 23.34
CA GLU A 113 16.68 0.31 23.91
C GLU A 113 15.65 -0.82 23.92
N ALA A 114 14.37 -0.49 24.12
CA ALA A 114 13.28 -1.46 24.15
C ALA A 114 12.97 -2.08 22.77
N ASN A 115 13.20 -1.34 21.68
CA ASN A 115 12.83 -1.78 20.33
C ASN A 115 14.03 -2.18 19.48
N TRP A 116 15.22 -1.66 19.78
CA TRP A 116 16.42 -1.95 19.01
C TRP A 116 16.67 -3.44 18.78
N PRO A 117 16.50 -4.36 19.76
CA PRO A 117 16.65 -5.79 19.51
C PRO A 117 15.75 -6.34 18.39
N THR A 118 14.57 -5.74 18.19
CA THR A 118 13.61 -6.12 17.15
C THR A 118 13.98 -5.54 15.79
N PHE A 119 14.54 -4.34 15.77
CA PHE A 119 14.95 -3.68 14.52
C PHE A 119 16.36 -4.08 14.06
N LYS A 120 17.23 -4.48 14.98
CA LYS A 120 18.64 -4.85 14.75
C LYS A 120 18.86 -5.79 13.55
N PRO A 121 18.05 -6.85 13.33
CA PRO A 121 18.26 -7.76 12.20
C PRO A 121 18.18 -7.10 10.83
N TYR A 122 17.51 -5.94 10.72
CA TYR A 122 17.31 -5.21 9.47
C TYR A 122 18.35 -4.10 9.25
N PHE A 123 19.39 -4.02 10.07
CA PHE A 123 20.46 -3.04 9.92
C PHE A 123 21.84 -3.67 9.96
N ASN A 124 22.62 -3.44 8.90
CA ASN A 124 23.98 -3.94 8.78
C ASN A 124 24.95 -2.99 9.51
N GLY A 125 24.94 -3.03 10.85
CA GLY A 125 25.82 -2.19 11.65
C GLY A 125 25.54 -2.20 13.16
N GLY A 126 26.50 -1.67 13.92
CA GLY A 126 26.29 -1.31 15.33
C GLY A 126 25.23 -0.23 15.48
N LYS A 127 24.57 -0.17 16.65
CA LYS A 127 23.52 0.83 16.92
C LYS A 127 24.02 2.24 16.67
N ASP A 128 25.19 2.57 17.21
CA ASP A 128 25.81 3.90 17.08
C ASP A 128 26.16 4.26 15.64
N VAL A 129 26.55 3.28 14.82
CA VAL A 129 26.86 3.50 13.40
C VAL A 129 25.58 3.84 12.63
N ILE A 130 24.50 3.11 12.89
CA ILE A 130 23.20 3.34 12.27
C ILE A 130 22.62 4.68 12.73
N ASP A 131 22.76 4.98 14.03
CA ASP A 131 22.35 6.24 14.63
C ASP A 131 23.02 7.44 13.95
N ASN A 132 24.35 7.42 13.82
CA ASN A 132 25.11 8.48 13.16
C ASN A 132 24.65 8.69 11.71
N LYS A 133 24.50 7.62 10.93
CA LYS A 133 24.06 7.70 9.52
C LYS A 133 22.66 8.28 9.37
N LEU A 134 21.73 7.87 10.24
CA LEU A 134 20.36 8.38 10.27
C LEU A 134 20.34 9.87 10.65
N HIS A 135 21.14 10.30 11.62
CA HIS A 135 21.25 11.71 12.02
C HIS A 135 21.90 12.59 10.95
N GLU A 136 22.88 12.07 10.21
CA GLU A 136 23.45 12.75 9.04
C GLU A 136 22.38 13.02 7.97
N ILE A 137 21.53 12.03 7.66
CA ILE A 137 20.39 12.19 6.74
C ILE A 137 19.41 13.25 7.27
N LEU A 138 19.06 13.19 8.56
CA LEU A 138 18.17 14.17 9.20
C LEU A 138 18.70 15.60 9.13
N THR A 139 20.01 15.78 9.23
CA THR A 139 20.64 17.10 9.19
C THR A 139 20.39 17.79 7.86
N VAL A 140 20.57 17.07 6.74
CA VAL A 140 20.30 17.61 5.41
C VAL A 140 18.79 17.80 5.18
N ARG A 141 17.97 16.84 5.64
CA ARG A 141 16.49 16.96 5.61
C ARG A 141 15.99 18.21 6.32
N ASN A 142 16.53 18.52 7.50
CA ASN A 142 16.20 19.73 8.25
C ASN A 142 16.64 20.99 7.52
N SER A 143 17.78 20.96 6.82
CA SER A 143 18.20 22.07 5.97
C SER A 143 17.21 22.35 4.86
N ILE A 144 16.73 21.32 4.13
CA ILE A 144 15.69 21.49 3.11
C ILE A 144 14.39 22.02 3.70
N ALA A 145 13.93 21.45 4.83
CA ALA A 145 12.68 21.86 5.48
C ALA A 145 12.68 23.33 5.94
N HIS A 146 13.85 23.88 6.26
CA HIS A 146 14.03 25.28 6.65
C HIS A 146 14.55 26.17 5.51
N PHE A 147 14.48 25.70 4.26
CA PHE A 147 14.94 26.43 3.07
C PHE A 147 16.40 26.89 3.16
N ARG A 148 17.26 26.11 3.85
CA ARG A 148 18.69 26.38 3.94
C ARG A 148 19.42 25.79 2.73
N PRO A 149 20.50 26.44 2.25
CA PRO A 149 21.27 25.91 1.15
C PRO A 149 21.86 24.53 1.44
N ILE A 150 21.81 23.64 0.45
CA ILE A 150 22.51 22.35 0.45
C ILE A 150 23.51 22.29 -0.71
N LYS A 151 24.61 21.57 -0.49
CA LYS A 151 25.69 21.33 -1.47
C LYS A 151 25.50 19.99 -2.17
N LEU A 152 26.24 19.78 -3.27
CA LEU A 152 26.28 18.48 -3.95
C LEU A 152 26.83 17.37 -3.04
N ASP A 153 27.79 17.68 -2.19
CA ASP A 153 28.34 16.72 -1.22
C ASP A 153 27.27 16.24 -0.22
N ASP A 154 26.31 17.10 0.15
CA ASP A 154 25.19 16.74 1.02
C ASP A 154 24.26 15.72 0.34
N LEU A 155 24.04 15.86 -0.97
CA LEU A 155 23.27 14.90 -1.77
C LEU A 155 23.98 13.54 -1.83
N GLN A 156 25.29 13.54 -2.07
CA GLN A 156 26.08 12.29 -2.10
C GLN A 156 26.09 11.60 -0.74
N LEU A 157 26.22 12.36 0.34
CA LEU A 157 26.13 11.89 1.72
C LEU A 157 24.78 11.21 1.99
N ILE A 158 23.65 11.84 1.60
CA ILE A 158 22.32 11.23 1.73
C ILE A 158 22.26 9.90 0.96
N LYS A 159 22.65 9.89 -0.31
CA LYS A 159 22.61 8.69 -1.17
C LYS A 159 23.39 7.52 -0.54
N GLN A 160 24.62 7.80 -0.12
CA GLN A 160 25.51 6.81 0.46
C GLN A 160 24.94 6.26 1.78
N ASN A 161 24.45 7.13 2.67
CA ASN A 161 23.92 6.71 3.95
C ASN A 161 22.60 5.95 3.82
N ILE A 162 21.71 6.39 2.94
CA ILE A 162 20.46 5.66 2.65
C ILE A 162 20.77 4.26 2.15
N ARG A 163 21.70 4.12 1.20
CA ARG A 163 22.09 2.79 0.68
C ARG A 163 22.61 1.88 1.78
N HIS A 164 23.43 2.39 2.68
CA HIS A 164 23.98 1.59 3.78
C HIS A 164 22.92 1.21 4.83
N VAL A 165 22.00 2.13 5.13
CA VAL A 165 21.00 1.94 6.19
C VAL A 165 19.82 1.10 5.71
N LEU A 166 19.35 1.33 4.47
CA LEU A 166 18.11 0.73 3.98
C LEU A 166 18.30 -0.59 3.23
N MET A 167 19.52 -1.10 2.99
CA MET A 167 19.71 -2.31 2.19
C MET A 167 18.90 -3.53 2.70
N SER A 168 18.93 -3.81 4.01
CA SER A 168 18.16 -4.93 4.57
C SER A 168 16.69 -4.56 4.84
N VAL A 169 16.39 -3.27 5.04
CA VAL A 169 15.01 -2.75 5.11
C VAL A 169 14.30 -2.94 3.77
N GLU A 170 14.98 -2.63 2.68
CA GLU A 170 14.57 -2.83 1.30
C GLU A 170 14.25 -4.30 1.04
N GLY A 171 15.14 -5.22 1.43
CA GLY A 171 14.88 -6.66 1.36
C GLY A 171 13.60 -7.08 2.10
N CYS A 172 13.39 -6.58 3.33
CA CYS A 172 12.16 -6.85 4.09
C CYS A 172 10.91 -6.32 3.38
N LEU A 173 10.93 -5.10 2.86
CA LEU A 173 9.78 -4.49 2.18
C LEU A 173 9.52 -5.18 0.83
N ASN A 174 10.55 -5.57 0.09
CA ASN A 174 10.37 -6.33 -1.14
C ASN A 174 9.74 -7.70 -0.87
N ASN A 175 10.19 -8.43 0.15
CA ASN A 175 9.54 -9.69 0.52
C ASN A 175 8.08 -9.50 0.94
N LEU A 176 7.77 -8.38 1.60
CA LEU A 176 6.41 -8.04 2.02
C LEU A 176 5.47 -7.70 0.84
N TYR A 177 5.95 -7.03 -0.20
CA TYR A 177 5.11 -6.57 -1.32
C TYR A 177 5.14 -7.48 -2.56
N SER A 178 6.28 -8.11 -2.83
CA SER A 178 6.56 -8.86 -4.07
C SER A 178 6.35 -10.37 -3.92
N MET A 179 5.31 -10.77 -3.19
CA MET A 179 4.95 -12.19 -3.05
C MET A 179 4.36 -12.74 -4.35
N SER A 180 4.91 -13.85 -4.83
CA SER A 180 4.45 -14.50 -6.08
C SER A 180 4.46 -16.03 -6.03
N THR A 181 5.18 -16.61 -5.05
CA THR A 181 5.34 -18.06 -4.93
C THR A 181 4.08 -18.68 -4.34
N ARG A 182 3.45 -19.63 -5.05
CA ARG A 182 2.27 -20.33 -4.54
C ARG A 182 2.65 -21.24 -3.37
N VAL A 183 1.79 -21.29 -2.35
CA VAL A 183 1.91 -22.32 -1.31
C VAL A 183 1.61 -23.69 -1.96
N PRO A 184 2.50 -24.69 -1.84
CA PRO A 184 2.28 -26.01 -2.44
C PRO A 184 1.00 -26.67 -1.92
N THR A 185 0.19 -27.21 -2.83
CA THR A 185 -1.10 -27.83 -2.47
C THR A 185 -0.98 -29.14 -1.69
N ASN A 186 0.21 -29.75 -1.69
CA ASN A 186 0.55 -30.92 -0.88
C ASN A 186 1.08 -30.56 0.52
N THR A 187 1.02 -29.28 0.93
CA THR A 187 1.38 -28.85 2.27
C THR A 187 0.44 -29.48 3.29
N THR A 188 1.01 -30.14 4.30
CA THR A 188 0.25 -30.81 5.37
C THR A 188 0.09 -29.93 6.62
N ASP A 189 0.53 -28.67 6.55
CA ASP A 189 0.42 -27.76 7.68
C ASP A 189 -1.05 -27.46 8.02
N GLU A 190 -1.41 -27.58 9.29
CA GLU A 190 -2.78 -27.40 9.78
C GLU A 190 -3.37 -26.05 9.37
N TRP A 191 -2.61 -24.97 9.56
CA TRP A 191 -3.04 -23.62 9.21
C TRP A 191 -3.39 -23.48 7.72
N TYR A 192 -2.62 -24.14 6.83
CA TYR A 192 -2.85 -24.10 5.39
C TYR A 192 -4.12 -24.86 5.05
N GLN A 193 -4.29 -26.07 5.61
CA GLN A 193 -5.48 -26.88 5.37
C GLN A 193 -6.75 -26.19 5.86
N SER A 194 -6.73 -25.58 7.04
CA SER A 194 -7.88 -24.86 7.59
C SER A 194 -8.33 -23.68 6.72
N ILE A 195 -7.39 -22.94 6.13
CA ILE A 195 -7.70 -21.74 5.34
C ILE A 195 -7.95 -22.06 3.86
N SER A 196 -7.19 -22.99 3.27
CA SER A 196 -7.31 -23.35 1.84
C SER A 196 -8.61 -24.04 1.50
N SER A 197 -9.24 -24.75 2.45
CA SER A 197 -10.53 -25.39 2.25
C SER A 197 -11.71 -24.41 2.30
N LEU A 198 -11.47 -23.16 2.70
CA LEU A 198 -12.51 -22.14 2.75
C LEU A 198 -12.86 -21.66 1.34
N GLY A 199 -14.10 -21.22 1.17
CA GLY A 199 -14.59 -20.68 -0.09
C GLY A 199 -16.08 -20.97 -0.27
N ASN A 200 -16.67 -20.35 -1.29
CA ASN A 200 -18.07 -20.55 -1.65
C ASN A 200 -18.26 -20.25 -3.14
N SER A 201 -19.52 -20.15 -3.59
CA SER A 201 -19.84 -19.89 -5.00
C SER A 201 -19.40 -18.52 -5.54
N PHE A 202 -18.97 -17.60 -4.67
CA PHE A 202 -18.54 -16.25 -5.01
C PHE A 202 -17.08 -15.95 -4.66
N VAL A 203 -16.47 -16.73 -3.76
CA VAL A 203 -15.12 -16.48 -3.23
C VAL A 203 -14.27 -17.74 -3.33
N ASP A 204 -13.16 -17.63 -4.05
CA ASP A 204 -12.08 -18.62 -4.05
C ASP A 204 -10.91 -18.12 -3.18
N VAL A 205 -10.38 -18.97 -2.30
CA VAL A 205 -9.24 -18.64 -1.45
C VAL A 205 -7.95 -19.16 -2.07
N ASN A 206 -6.96 -18.28 -2.25
CA ASN A 206 -5.62 -18.63 -2.69
C ASN A 206 -4.57 -18.14 -1.68
N MET A 207 -3.40 -18.78 -1.64
CA MET A 207 -2.31 -18.36 -0.76
C MET A 207 -0.98 -18.32 -1.50
N ILE A 208 -0.20 -17.30 -1.22
CA ILE A 208 1.15 -17.11 -1.76
C ILE A 208 2.13 -16.69 -0.66
N TYR A 209 3.40 -17.03 -0.83
CA TYR A 209 4.51 -16.68 0.05
C TYR A 209 5.39 -15.58 -0.54
N SER A 210 6.10 -14.90 0.35
CA SER A 210 7.37 -14.25 0.01
C SER A 210 8.45 -15.28 -0.32
N ASP A 211 9.51 -14.84 -1.01
CA ASP A 211 10.60 -15.74 -1.42
C ASP A 211 11.36 -16.35 -0.24
N ASP A 212 11.39 -15.66 0.89
CA ASP A 212 11.97 -16.15 2.16
C ASP A 212 10.95 -16.87 3.06
N GLU A 213 9.72 -17.06 2.59
CA GLU A 213 8.58 -17.61 3.31
C GLU A 213 8.21 -16.92 4.64
N SER A 214 8.78 -15.76 4.96
CA SER A 214 8.48 -15.06 6.21
C SER A 214 7.10 -14.40 6.21
N TRP A 215 6.52 -14.19 5.03
CA TRP A 215 5.21 -13.58 4.83
C TRP A 215 4.29 -14.48 4.02
N VAL A 216 3.00 -14.43 4.37
CA VAL A 216 1.94 -15.16 3.70
C VAL A 216 0.85 -14.17 3.31
N LYS A 217 0.42 -14.23 2.06
CA LYS A 217 -0.74 -13.47 1.57
C LYS A 217 -1.88 -14.42 1.28
N VAL A 218 -2.98 -14.25 2.03
CA VAL A 218 -4.25 -14.94 1.80
C VAL A 218 -5.10 -14.07 0.88
N GLN A 219 -5.45 -14.59 -0.29
CA GLN A 219 -6.17 -13.89 -1.34
C GLN A 219 -7.60 -14.39 -1.44
N LEU A 220 -8.57 -13.50 -1.18
CA LEU A 220 -9.98 -13.76 -1.46
C LEU A 220 -10.30 -13.27 -2.87
N ASN A 221 -10.56 -14.20 -3.79
CA ASN A 221 -10.90 -13.92 -5.17
C ASN A 221 -12.42 -13.87 -5.30
N TYR A 222 -12.97 -12.67 -5.13
CA TYR A 222 -14.40 -12.42 -5.21
C TYR A 222 -14.84 -12.22 -6.66
N THR A 223 -15.83 -13.02 -7.09
CA THR A 223 -16.46 -12.89 -8.41
C THR A 223 -17.70 -12.02 -8.30
N ASN A 224 -17.64 -10.84 -8.92
CA ASN A 224 -18.74 -9.89 -8.96
C ASN A 224 -19.92 -10.49 -9.74
N ARG A 225 -21.15 -10.37 -9.22
CA ARG A 225 -22.36 -10.80 -9.91
C ARG A 225 -22.98 -9.66 -10.70
N LYS A 226 -23.39 -9.94 -11.93
CA LYS A 226 -24.25 -9.05 -12.71
C LYS A 226 -25.63 -8.97 -12.06
N LEU A 227 -26.08 -7.75 -11.77
CA LEU A 227 -27.38 -7.44 -11.20
C LEU A 227 -28.35 -6.95 -12.27
N THR A 228 -27.91 -5.99 -13.08
CA THR A 228 -28.69 -5.44 -14.19
C THR A 228 -27.80 -5.19 -15.40
N GLU A 229 -28.44 -5.09 -16.56
CA GLU A 229 -27.78 -4.77 -17.83
C GLU A 229 -28.62 -3.75 -18.58
N ARG A 230 -27.94 -2.74 -19.15
CA ARG A 230 -28.55 -1.70 -19.97
C ARG A 230 -27.72 -1.53 -21.23
N GLN A 231 -28.37 -1.67 -22.38
CA GLN A 231 -27.73 -1.53 -23.68
C GLN A 231 -28.08 -0.18 -24.30
N SER A 232 -27.06 0.51 -24.80
CA SER A 232 -27.15 1.75 -25.58
C SER A 232 -26.00 1.74 -26.60
N ASN A 233 -25.40 2.89 -26.92
CA ASN A 233 -24.12 2.96 -27.63
C ASN A 233 -22.96 2.33 -26.82
N PHE A 234 -23.20 2.07 -25.54
CA PHE A 234 -22.29 1.44 -24.58
C PHE A 234 -23.05 0.32 -23.86
N LEU A 235 -22.33 -0.67 -23.36
CA LEU A 235 -22.88 -1.70 -22.48
C LEU A 235 -22.66 -1.25 -21.03
N PHE A 236 -23.74 -1.07 -20.27
CA PHE A 236 -23.71 -0.71 -18.86
C PHE A 236 -24.20 -1.87 -18.00
N TYR A 237 -23.46 -2.15 -16.93
CA TYR A 237 -23.79 -3.22 -15.99
C TYR A 237 -23.77 -2.66 -14.57
N ASP A 238 -24.80 -2.99 -13.80
CA ASP A 238 -24.70 -2.90 -12.35
C ASP A 238 -24.25 -4.26 -11.83
N VAL A 239 -23.19 -4.27 -11.02
CA VAL A 239 -22.58 -5.48 -10.47
C VAL A 239 -22.47 -5.38 -8.96
N SER A 240 -22.47 -6.52 -8.27
CA SER A 240 -22.15 -6.55 -6.84
C SER A 240 -20.67 -6.19 -6.63
N LYS A 241 -20.37 -5.44 -5.58
CA LYS A 241 -19.05 -4.92 -5.22
C LYS A 241 -18.77 -5.26 -3.76
N LEU A 242 -17.65 -5.93 -3.51
CA LEU A 242 -17.10 -6.11 -2.17
C LEU A 242 -16.40 -4.82 -1.72
N MET A 243 -16.87 -4.22 -0.64
CA MET A 243 -16.31 -3.04 0.03
C MET A 243 -15.18 -3.49 0.97
N THR A 244 -13.99 -3.64 0.41
CA THR A 244 -12.79 -4.07 1.14
C THR A 244 -12.52 -3.19 2.36
N SER A 245 -12.70 -1.88 2.25
CA SER A 245 -12.47 -0.96 3.36
C SER A 245 -13.43 -1.13 4.55
N SER A 246 -14.57 -1.80 4.35
CA SER A 246 -15.56 -2.04 5.41
C SER A 246 -15.28 -3.33 6.18
N ILE A 247 -14.38 -4.19 5.69
CA ILE A 247 -14.04 -5.47 6.34
C ILE A 247 -13.47 -5.25 7.74
N CYS A 248 -12.68 -4.21 7.98
CA CYS A 248 -12.12 -3.96 9.31
C CYS A 248 -13.15 -3.65 10.38
N THR A 249 -14.26 -3.03 10.00
CA THR A 249 -15.32 -2.66 10.95
C THR A 249 -16.10 -3.89 11.38
N GLU A 250 -16.37 -4.80 10.45
CA GLU A 250 -17.15 -6.02 10.71
C GLU A 250 -16.28 -7.17 11.25
N PHE A 251 -14.99 -7.22 10.91
CA PHE A 251 -14.07 -8.30 11.28
C PHE A 251 -12.78 -7.81 11.96
N PRO A 252 -12.87 -7.06 13.08
CA PRO A 252 -11.70 -6.51 13.77
C PRO A 252 -10.74 -7.61 14.28
N GLU A 253 -11.25 -8.77 14.66
CA GLU A 253 -10.43 -9.90 15.11
C GLU A 253 -9.56 -10.49 14.00
N LEU A 254 -10.02 -10.46 12.74
CA LEU A 254 -9.18 -10.85 11.60
C LEU A 254 -8.06 -9.82 11.38
N ILE A 255 -8.42 -8.53 11.41
CA ILE A 255 -7.50 -7.41 11.14
C ILE A 255 -6.43 -7.26 12.23
N LYS A 256 -6.72 -7.71 13.45
CA LYS A 256 -5.76 -7.73 14.56
C LYS A 256 -4.46 -8.48 14.21
N PHE A 257 -4.56 -9.61 13.52
CA PHE A 257 -3.42 -10.45 13.14
C PHE A 257 -2.81 -10.08 11.78
N CYS A 258 -3.60 -9.40 10.95
CA CYS A 258 -3.18 -8.92 9.65
C CYS A 258 -2.18 -7.77 9.80
N ILE A 259 -1.11 -7.77 8.99
CA ILE A 259 -0.19 -6.64 8.91
C ILE A 259 -0.86 -5.51 8.14
N PHE A 260 -1.38 -5.83 6.96
CA PHE A 260 -2.20 -4.93 6.15
C PHE A 260 -3.03 -5.75 5.17
N TYR A 261 -4.07 -5.13 4.64
CA TYR A 261 -4.85 -5.67 3.54
C TYR A 261 -5.04 -4.64 2.45
N ASP A 262 -5.07 -5.11 1.21
CA ASP A 262 -5.18 -4.30 0.00
C ASP A 262 -6.08 -5.01 -1.03
N GLU A 263 -6.33 -4.35 -2.15
CA GLU A 263 -7.21 -4.86 -3.20
C GLU A 263 -6.64 -4.71 -4.61
N ALA A 264 -6.89 -5.69 -5.46
CA ALA A 264 -6.66 -5.60 -6.89
C ALA A 264 -7.96 -5.89 -7.64
N VAL A 265 -8.18 -5.19 -8.75
CA VAL A 265 -9.31 -5.46 -9.63
C VAL A 265 -8.76 -5.98 -10.95
N LEU A 266 -9.20 -7.17 -11.34
CA LEU A 266 -8.85 -7.74 -12.63
C LEU A 266 -9.68 -7.07 -13.72
N SER A 267 -9.09 -6.87 -14.90
CA SER A 267 -9.83 -6.35 -16.05
C SER A 267 -11.06 -7.24 -16.29
N PRO A 268 -12.27 -6.68 -16.38
CA PRO A 268 -13.46 -7.46 -16.70
C PRO A 268 -13.31 -8.16 -18.04
N THR A 269 -14.02 -9.28 -18.20
CA THR A 269 -14.11 -10.02 -19.46
C THR A 269 -15.55 -10.07 -19.93
N LEU A 270 -15.75 -9.83 -21.22
CA LEU A 270 -17.04 -9.96 -21.89
C LEU A 270 -17.14 -11.34 -22.54
N ASN A 271 -18.21 -12.06 -22.23
CA ASN A 271 -18.51 -13.36 -22.85
C ASN A 271 -19.21 -13.16 -24.20
N SER A 272 -19.34 -14.23 -24.99
CA SER A 272 -19.97 -14.20 -26.32
C SER A 272 -21.44 -13.77 -26.31
N ASP A 273 -22.12 -13.89 -25.18
CA ASP A 273 -23.49 -13.46 -24.95
C ASP A 273 -23.59 -12.00 -24.44
N PHE A 274 -22.48 -11.25 -24.49
CA PHE A 274 -22.33 -9.91 -23.91
C PHE A 274 -22.54 -9.87 -22.39
N SER A 275 -22.47 -11.00 -21.68
CA SER A 275 -22.40 -10.99 -20.22
C SER A 275 -21.01 -10.60 -19.74
N ILE A 276 -20.94 -9.74 -18.72
CA ILE A 276 -19.67 -9.31 -18.12
C ILE A 276 -19.32 -10.18 -16.90
N THR A 277 -18.06 -10.55 -16.78
CA THR A 277 -17.49 -11.13 -15.57
C THR A 277 -16.42 -10.20 -15.05
N ALA A 278 -16.58 -9.73 -13.81
CA ALA A 278 -15.57 -8.95 -13.11
C ALA A 278 -15.12 -9.71 -11.87
N LYS A 279 -13.85 -9.53 -11.50
CA LYS A 279 -13.26 -10.15 -10.32
C LYS A 279 -12.48 -9.12 -9.53
N LYS A 280 -12.58 -9.22 -8.21
CA LYS A 280 -11.83 -8.43 -7.24
C LYS A 280 -11.06 -9.36 -6.32
N ILE A 281 -9.78 -9.08 -6.14
CA ILE A 281 -8.89 -9.79 -5.24
C ILE A 281 -8.74 -8.93 -4.00
N VAL A 282 -9.01 -9.48 -2.82
CA VAL A 282 -8.66 -8.88 -1.54
C VAL A 282 -7.50 -9.66 -0.94
N ASN A 283 -6.39 -8.98 -0.69
CA ASN A 283 -5.19 -9.61 -0.14
C ASN A 283 -5.07 -9.27 1.33
N PHE A 284 -4.89 -10.28 2.17
CA PHE A 284 -4.56 -10.13 3.58
C PHE A 284 -3.13 -10.62 3.79
N THR A 285 -2.25 -9.73 4.23
CA THR A 285 -0.82 -10.03 4.41
C THR A 285 -0.54 -10.30 5.87
N PHE A 286 0.04 -11.47 6.17
CA PHE A 286 0.41 -11.92 7.50
C PHE A 286 1.91 -12.20 7.57
N ASN A 287 2.50 -11.99 8.74
CA ASN A 287 3.73 -12.68 9.08
C ASN A 287 3.41 -14.17 9.33
N LYS A 288 4.25 -15.08 8.80
CA LYS A 288 4.01 -16.52 8.88
C LYS A 288 3.88 -17.02 10.32
N ASP A 289 4.74 -16.57 11.23
CA ASP A 289 4.69 -17.02 12.63
C ASP A 289 3.40 -16.57 13.33
N ILE A 290 2.92 -15.36 13.03
CA ILE A 290 1.64 -14.85 13.54
C ILE A 290 0.48 -15.70 13.00
N LEU A 291 0.49 -15.99 11.70
CA LEU A 291 -0.55 -16.79 11.06
C LEU A 291 -0.60 -18.20 11.66
N VAL A 292 0.55 -18.89 11.70
CA VAL A 292 0.68 -20.25 12.23
C VAL A 292 0.26 -20.31 13.69
N LYS A 293 0.63 -19.32 14.51
CA LYS A 293 0.29 -19.31 15.93
C LYS A 293 -1.20 -19.07 16.20
N ASN A 294 -1.92 -18.39 15.30
CA ASN A 294 -3.30 -17.94 15.54
C ASN A 294 -4.28 -18.46 14.46
N TYR A 295 -3.92 -19.56 13.77
CA TYR A 295 -4.63 -19.98 12.57
C TYR A 295 -6.10 -20.34 12.83
N GLU A 296 -6.44 -20.93 13.98
CA GLU A 296 -7.82 -21.29 14.30
C GLU A 296 -8.73 -20.06 14.34
N GLN A 297 -8.29 -18.99 15.03
CA GLN A 297 -9.03 -17.74 15.12
C GLN A 297 -9.10 -17.02 13.77
N ILE A 298 -8.00 -17.01 13.02
CA ILE A 298 -7.93 -16.42 11.68
C ILE A 298 -8.86 -17.16 10.72
N SER A 299 -8.81 -18.50 10.70
CA SER A 299 -9.63 -19.36 9.86
C SER A 299 -11.12 -19.22 10.19
N SER A 300 -11.47 -19.19 11.49
CA SER A 300 -12.85 -18.93 11.91
C SER A 300 -13.35 -17.56 11.44
N SER A 301 -12.50 -16.53 11.53
CA SER A 301 -12.86 -15.17 11.09
C SER A 301 -13.00 -15.08 9.57
N PHE A 302 -12.13 -15.77 8.82
CA PHE A 302 -12.27 -15.88 7.36
C PHE A 302 -13.55 -16.61 6.97
N ASN A 303 -13.91 -17.70 7.65
CA ASN A 303 -15.15 -18.42 7.39
C ASN A 303 -16.36 -17.49 7.59
N SER A 304 -16.44 -16.76 8.70
CA SER A 304 -17.52 -15.79 8.94
C SER A 304 -17.55 -14.65 7.91
N LEU A 305 -16.39 -14.19 7.43
CA LEU A 305 -16.32 -13.19 6.36
C LEU A 305 -16.87 -13.76 5.04
N ILE A 306 -16.47 -14.97 4.68
CA ILE A 306 -16.90 -15.66 3.46
C ILE A 306 -18.40 -15.94 3.50
N ASP A 307 -18.94 -16.36 4.64
CA ASP A 307 -20.37 -16.57 4.86
C ASP A 307 -21.16 -15.26 4.70
N LEU A 308 -20.68 -14.15 5.26
CA LEU A 308 -21.32 -12.84 5.11
C LEU A 308 -21.29 -12.36 3.65
N ILE A 309 -20.18 -12.60 2.93
CA ILE A 309 -20.09 -12.29 1.49
C ILE A 309 -21.14 -13.07 0.70
N ASP A 310 -21.32 -14.36 1.00
CA ASP A 310 -22.34 -15.21 0.34
C ASP A 310 -23.76 -14.69 0.60
N GLU A 311 -24.08 -14.43 1.87
CA GLU A 311 -25.38 -13.94 2.31
C GLU A 311 -25.72 -12.60 1.65
N GLU A 312 -24.84 -11.59 1.78
CA GLU A 312 -25.11 -10.25 1.26
C GLU A 312 -25.10 -10.20 -0.27
N THR A 313 -24.30 -11.05 -0.93
CA THR A 313 -24.30 -11.14 -2.39
C THR A 313 -25.60 -11.76 -2.90
N LYS A 314 -26.11 -12.81 -2.23
CA LYS A 314 -27.43 -13.40 -2.54
C LYS A 314 -28.55 -12.41 -2.28
N LEU A 315 -28.47 -11.66 -1.18
CA LEU A 315 -29.44 -10.61 -0.84
C LEU A 315 -29.53 -9.56 -1.95
N ILE A 316 -28.39 -8.97 -2.34
CA ILE A 316 -28.34 -7.93 -3.38
C ILE A 316 -28.74 -8.46 -4.76
N TYR A 317 -28.47 -9.74 -5.03
CA TYR A 317 -28.92 -10.38 -6.25
C TYR A 317 -30.45 -10.53 -6.29
N SER A 318 -31.09 -10.83 -5.15
CA SER A 318 -32.55 -10.93 -5.04
C SER A 318 -33.27 -9.58 -4.94
N ASP A 319 -32.63 -8.58 -4.33
CA ASP A 319 -33.14 -7.21 -4.17
C ASP A 319 -32.00 -6.23 -4.45
N ASN A 320 -32.00 -5.66 -5.66
CA ASN A 320 -30.96 -4.74 -6.11
C ASN A 320 -30.96 -3.38 -5.38
N LEU A 321 -31.98 -3.08 -4.57
CA LEU A 321 -32.04 -1.91 -3.70
C LEU A 321 -31.49 -2.18 -2.30
N ALA A 322 -31.33 -3.45 -1.93
CA ALA A 322 -30.72 -3.84 -0.67
C ALA A 322 -29.25 -3.36 -0.60
N ARG A 323 -28.80 -3.10 0.63
CA ARG A 323 -27.41 -2.73 0.91
C ARG A 323 -26.89 -3.63 2.00
N GLY A 324 -25.86 -4.39 1.66
CA GLY A 324 -25.06 -5.11 2.64
C GLY A 324 -24.15 -4.16 3.42
N LYS A 325 -23.59 -4.67 4.49
CA LYS A 325 -22.55 -4.02 5.27
C LYS A 325 -21.24 -3.98 4.48
N ILE A 326 -20.93 -5.05 3.76
CA ILE A 326 -19.69 -5.20 2.99
C ILE A 326 -19.95 -5.44 1.48
N ILE A 327 -21.16 -5.78 1.05
CA ILE A 327 -21.51 -5.86 -0.38
C ILE A 327 -22.44 -4.70 -0.77
N ARG A 328 -22.18 -4.08 -1.93
CA ARG A 328 -23.03 -3.03 -2.53
C ARG A 328 -23.16 -3.20 -4.03
N SER A 329 -24.07 -2.48 -4.68
CA SER A 329 -24.11 -2.36 -6.14
C SER A 329 -23.18 -1.24 -6.63
N CYS A 330 -22.50 -1.44 -7.75
CA CYS A 330 -21.82 -0.38 -8.48
C CYS A 330 -21.94 -0.56 -10.00
N SER A 331 -21.82 0.53 -10.75
CA SER A 331 -21.89 0.49 -12.21
C SER A 331 -20.50 0.38 -12.84
N ILE A 332 -20.39 -0.49 -13.84
CA ILE A 332 -19.26 -0.61 -14.76
C ILE A 332 -19.77 -0.54 -16.21
N SER A 333 -18.89 -0.24 -17.16
CA SER A 333 -19.27 -0.24 -18.57
C SER A 333 -18.22 -0.84 -19.48
N ALA A 334 -18.67 -1.27 -20.66
CA ALA A 334 -17.83 -1.76 -21.74
C ALA A 334 -18.20 -1.03 -23.04
N PHE A 335 -17.20 -0.72 -23.86
CA PHE A 335 -17.39 -0.14 -25.18
C PHE A 335 -16.39 -0.70 -26.18
N TYR A 336 -16.84 -0.84 -27.42
CA TYR A 336 -15.99 -1.35 -28.48
C TYR A 336 -15.17 -0.20 -29.06
N GLN A 337 -13.85 -0.35 -29.06
CA GLN A 337 -12.94 0.59 -29.68
C GLN A 337 -12.56 0.08 -31.07
N GLU A 338 -13.22 0.60 -32.11
CA GLU A 338 -13.02 0.20 -33.51
C GLU A 338 -11.54 0.25 -33.92
N ALA A 339 -10.83 1.34 -33.58
CA ALA A 339 -9.43 1.52 -33.95
C ALA A 339 -8.46 0.48 -33.37
N LYS A 340 -8.84 -0.23 -32.30
CA LYS A 340 -8.02 -1.29 -31.67
C LYS A 340 -8.66 -2.67 -31.79
N GLU A 341 -9.80 -2.77 -32.46
CA GLU A 341 -10.59 -4.00 -32.61
C GLU A 341 -10.80 -4.77 -31.30
N ARG A 342 -11.08 -4.04 -30.21
CA ARG A 342 -11.23 -4.64 -28.88
C ARG A 342 -12.24 -3.91 -28.01
N TRP A 343 -12.76 -4.61 -27.01
CA TRP A 343 -13.53 -4.01 -25.93
C TRP A 343 -12.59 -3.35 -24.91
N ASP A 344 -12.86 -2.08 -24.61
CA ASP A 344 -12.30 -1.36 -23.46
C ASP A 344 -13.38 -1.27 -22.37
N TYR A 345 -12.94 -1.19 -21.11
CA TYR A 345 -13.80 -1.27 -19.94
C TYR A 345 -13.58 -0.08 -19.02
N ASN A 346 -14.67 0.48 -18.48
CA ASN A 346 -14.61 1.42 -17.36
C ASN A 346 -15.08 0.70 -16.09
N PHE A 347 -14.15 0.50 -15.16
CA PHE A 347 -14.38 -0.23 -13.92
C PHE A 347 -13.73 0.43 -12.70
N ASP A 348 -13.47 1.74 -12.78
CA ASP A 348 -12.84 2.52 -11.70
C ASP A 348 -13.68 2.57 -10.42
N ASN A 349 -14.96 2.20 -10.52
CA ASN A 349 -15.88 2.09 -9.37
C ASN A 349 -15.74 0.77 -8.59
N LEU A 350 -15.08 -0.27 -9.12
CA LEU A 350 -14.87 -1.55 -8.44
C LEU A 350 -13.89 -1.50 -7.25
N PRO A 351 -12.73 -0.81 -7.32
CA PRO A 351 -11.91 -0.59 -6.15
C PRO A 351 -12.58 0.40 -5.18
N ASP A 352 -12.23 0.33 -3.91
CA ASP A 352 -12.59 1.34 -2.91
C ASP A 352 -11.61 2.51 -2.96
N SER A 353 -12.13 3.69 -3.26
CA SER A 353 -11.38 4.93 -3.10
C SER A 353 -10.99 5.12 -1.64
N TYR A 354 -9.72 5.38 -1.38
CA TYR A 354 -9.23 5.65 -0.03
C TYR A 354 -10.00 6.82 0.61
N GLN A 355 -10.36 6.66 1.88
CA GLN A 355 -10.94 7.70 2.71
C GLN A 355 -10.17 7.77 4.03
N SER A 356 -10.09 8.97 4.59
CA SER A 356 -9.46 9.19 5.90
C SER A 356 -10.17 8.47 7.06
N THR A 357 -11.35 7.93 6.86
CA THR A 357 -12.07 7.13 7.87
C THR A 357 -11.74 5.64 7.81
N HIS A 358 -11.03 5.18 6.78
CA HIS A 358 -10.66 3.78 6.65
C HIS A 358 -9.64 3.37 7.73
N ALA A 359 -9.62 2.08 8.07
CA ALA A 359 -8.63 1.54 8.99
C ALA A 359 -7.21 1.73 8.46
N ILE A 360 -6.26 1.83 9.39
CA ILE A 360 -4.84 2.05 9.08
C ILE A 360 -4.25 0.83 8.36
N GLU A 361 -4.74 -0.35 8.67
CA GLU A 361 -4.39 -1.61 8.03
C GLU A 361 -4.87 -1.69 6.57
N TYR A 362 -5.79 -0.82 6.12
CA TYR A 362 -6.24 -0.78 4.72
C TYR A 362 -5.29 0.05 3.87
N PHE A 363 -4.54 -0.60 2.99
CA PHE A 363 -3.53 0.06 2.16
C PHE A 363 -4.07 0.51 0.79
N GLY A 364 -5.36 0.28 0.51
CA GLY A 364 -5.97 0.69 -0.74
C GLY A 364 -5.71 -0.30 -1.87
N LYS A 365 -5.55 0.22 -3.09
CA LYS A 365 -5.25 -0.59 -4.27
C LYS A 365 -3.83 -1.16 -4.19
N SER A 366 -3.68 -2.45 -4.43
CA SER A 366 -2.40 -3.14 -4.51
C SER A 366 -1.51 -2.44 -5.53
N THR A 367 -0.32 -2.06 -5.10
CA THR A 367 0.72 -1.53 -5.97
C THR A 367 1.67 -2.66 -6.34
N TYR A 368 1.94 -2.82 -7.63
CA TYR A 368 3.05 -3.69 -8.05
C TYR A 368 4.35 -2.97 -7.76
N VAL A 369 5.25 -3.64 -7.04
CA VAL A 369 6.58 -3.13 -6.72
C VAL A 369 7.60 -4.01 -7.44
N SER A 370 8.34 -3.42 -8.37
CA SER A 370 9.42 -4.10 -9.09
C SER A 370 10.69 -4.02 -8.25
N SER A 371 10.98 -5.03 -7.43
CA SER A 371 12.26 -5.31 -6.71
C SER A 371 12.97 -4.20 -5.91
N ASP A 372 12.49 -2.96 -5.96
CA ASP A 372 13.13 -1.77 -5.43
C ASP A 372 12.03 -0.88 -4.79
N TYR A 373 11.41 -1.34 -3.71
CA TYR A 373 10.37 -0.65 -2.97
C TYR A 373 10.71 0.81 -2.64
N VAL A 374 11.81 1.08 -1.91
CA VAL A 374 12.14 2.47 -1.51
C VAL A 374 12.27 3.36 -2.74
N SER A 375 12.84 2.77 -3.79
CA SER A 375 13.32 3.49 -4.94
C SER A 375 12.24 3.73 -6.00
N THR A 376 11.39 2.75 -6.26
CA THR A 376 10.44 2.74 -7.37
C THR A 376 8.98 2.92 -6.95
N THR A 377 8.67 2.85 -5.65
CA THR A 377 7.29 2.99 -5.17
C THR A 377 6.73 4.35 -5.54
N ASN A 378 5.69 4.36 -6.38
CA ASN A 378 5.04 5.61 -6.80
C ASN A 378 3.91 6.02 -5.85
N LYS A 379 3.48 5.13 -4.96
CA LYS A 379 2.40 5.39 -4.01
C LYS A 379 2.64 4.62 -2.73
N TYR A 380 2.85 5.33 -1.63
CA TYR A 380 2.91 4.73 -0.30
C TYR A 380 1.51 4.52 0.26
N PRO A 381 1.33 3.59 1.22
CA PRO A 381 0.09 3.48 1.98
C PRO A 381 -0.34 4.83 2.56
N TRP A 382 -1.65 5.02 2.69
CA TRP A 382 -2.28 6.20 3.28
C TRP A 382 -2.12 7.52 2.51
N MET A 383 -1.39 7.53 1.39
CA MET A 383 -1.32 8.67 0.48
C MET A 383 -2.44 8.58 -0.57
N THR A 384 -3.08 9.69 -0.88
CA THR A 384 -4.17 9.67 -1.88
C THR A 384 -3.64 9.85 -3.31
N SER A 385 -2.51 10.54 -3.46
CA SER A 385 -1.84 10.83 -4.72
C SER A 385 -0.56 10.02 -4.94
N ASP A 386 -0.21 9.85 -6.21
CA ASP A 386 1.08 9.32 -6.61
C ASP A 386 2.17 10.37 -6.43
N ILE A 387 3.35 9.92 -6.00
CA ILE A 387 4.55 10.74 -5.76
C ILE A 387 5.17 11.17 -7.09
N SER A 388 5.14 10.28 -8.08
CA SER A 388 5.68 10.50 -9.42
C SER A 388 4.94 9.68 -10.46
N LYS A 389 4.82 10.22 -11.67
CA LYS A 389 4.34 9.49 -12.86
C LYS A 389 5.55 8.86 -13.55
N HIS A 390 5.58 7.52 -13.67
CA HIS A 390 6.62 6.64 -14.27
C HIS A 390 7.80 6.18 -13.38
N SER A 391 8.18 4.92 -13.61
CA SER A 391 9.29 4.14 -13.03
C SER A 391 10.69 4.46 -13.59
N MET A 392 10.84 5.53 -14.38
CA MET A 392 12.10 5.89 -15.05
C MET A 392 12.96 6.89 -14.27
N ILE A 393 12.81 6.96 -12.94
CA ILE A 393 13.81 7.62 -12.10
C ILE A 393 14.59 6.52 -11.38
N PRO A 394 15.57 5.87 -12.04
CA PRO A 394 16.51 5.01 -11.34
C PRO A 394 17.36 5.86 -10.39
N PHE A 395 17.68 5.25 -9.25
CA PHE A 395 18.50 5.80 -8.16
C PHE A 395 19.97 5.96 -8.54
#